data_AF-A0A2E5EEL9-F1
#
_entry.id   AF-A0A2E5EEL9-F1
#
_cell.length_a   1.000
_cell.length_b   1.000
_cell.length_c   1.000
_cell.angle_alpha   90.00
_cell.angle_beta   90.00
_cell.angle_gamma   90.00
#
_symmetry.space_group_name_H-M   'P 1'
#
loop_
_entity.id
_entity.type
_entity.pdbx_description
1 polymer ?
#
loop_
_entity_poly.entity_id
_entity_poly.type
_entity_poly.pdbx_seq_one_letter_code
_entity_poly.pdbx_strand_id
1 'polypeptide(L)'
;MSEETPEIQVDTDWKAEAQAEKEKLSSTEGDSQKARALPPADFKGLIGLLASQAIMGLGAMPDPSGRGVVIDLDGARFAIDLLVVIQEKTKGNLEEEESTELETLIVELRARFVQVSDLVAQQQAGGVATDPSGGGDSGIITP
;
A
#
# COMPACT_ATOMS: atom_id res chain seq x y z
N MET A 1 -59.58 37.43 37.01
CA MET A 1 -58.95 36.11 36.83
C MET A 1 -57.60 36.40 36.22
N SER A 2 -56.54 36.12 36.97
CA SER A 2 -55.14 36.40 36.60
C SER A 2 -54.65 35.31 35.66
N GLU A 3 -54.12 35.67 34.50
CA GLU A 3 -53.44 34.74 33.60
C GLU A 3 -51.96 34.66 34.01
N GLU A 4 -51.57 33.55 34.61
CA GLU A 4 -50.19 33.19 34.93
C GLU A 4 -49.77 32.07 33.97
N THR A 5 -48.92 32.39 32.99
CA THR A 5 -48.36 31.44 32.03
C THR A 5 -47.11 30.77 32.61
N PRO A 6 -46.98 29.43 32.61
CA PRO A 6 -45.80 28.75 33.15
C PRO A 6 -44.63 28.77 32.16
N GLU A 7 -43.47 29.18 32.66
CA GLU A 7 -42.19 29.33 31.96
C GLU A 7 -41.46 27.97 31.89
N ILE A 8 -41.22 27.45 30.67
CA ILE A 8 -40.52 26.18 30.44
C ILE A 8 -39.01 26.41 30.46
N GLN A 9 -38.37 26.02 31.57
CA GLN A 9 -36.91 26.04 31.76
C GLN A 9 -36.27 24.78 31.15
N VAL A 10 -36.12 24.72 29.83
CA VAL A 10 -35.38 23.64 29.16
C VAL A 10 -34.65 24.16 27.92
N ASP A 11 -33.62 25.00 28.10
CA ASP A 11 -32.77 25.38 26.96
C ASP A 11 -31.29 25.68 27.29
N THR A 12 -30.84 25.37 28.51
CA THR A 12 -29.48 25.74 28.95
C THR A 12 -28.52 24.55 29.09
N ASP A 13 -28.98 23.38 29.57
CA ASP A 13 -28.07 22.26 29.84
C ASP A 13 -27.63 21.49 28.59
N TRP A 14 -28.47 21.35 27.57
CA TRP A 14 -28.10 20.61 26.35
C TRP A 14 -27.11 21.36 25.44
N LYS A 15 -27.17 22.69 25.42
CA LYS A 15 -26.25 23.54 24.65
C LYS A 15 -24.84 23.54 25.22
N ALA A 16 -24.71 23.45 26.53
CA ALA A 16 -23.42 23.42 27.21
C ALA A 16 -22.64 22.11 26.93
N GLU A 17 -23.33 20.97 26.91
CA GLU A 17 -22.72 19.67 26.61
C GLU A 17 -22.33 19.53 25.13
N ALA A 18 -23.19 20.00 24.22
CA ALA A 18 -22.89 20.00 22.78
C ALA A 18 -21.67 20.88 22.43
N GLN A 19 -21.44 21.96 23.18
CA GLN A 19 -20.32 22.87 22.95
C GLN A 19 -19.01 22.34 23.55
N ALA A 20 -19.08 21.72 24.74
CA ALA A 20 -17.94 21.07 25.37
C ALA A 20 -17.44 19.82 24.61
N GLU A 21 -18.32 19.12 23.90
CA GLU A 21 -17.93 18.01 23.02
C GLU A 21 -17.30 18.54 21.72
N LYS A 22 -17.89 19.56 21.10
CA LYS A 22 -17.37 20.18 19.88
C LYS A 22 -15.98 20.79 20.05
N GLU A 23 -15.69 21.36 21.22
CA GLU A 23 -14.40 21.99 21.53
C GLU A 23 -13.28 20.97 21.81
N LYS A 24 -13.63 19.80 22.38
CA LYS A 24 -12.71 18.67 22.54
C LYS A 24 -12.36 18.05 21.19
N LEU A 25 -13.34 17.86 20.30
CA LEU A 25 -13.11 17.38 18.94
C LEU A 25 -12.24 18.37 18.13
N SER A 26 -12.52 19.68 18.21
CA SER A 26 -11.71 20.67 17.47
C SER A 26 -10.26 20.75 17.96
N SER A 27 -10.03 20.51 19.25
CA SER A 27 -8.68 20.50 19.84
C SER A 27 -7.89 19.25 19.42
N THR A 28 -8.54 18.10 19.27
CA THR A 28 -7.93 16.87 18.72
C THR A 28 -7.75 16.94 17.19
N GLU A 29 -8.63 17.64 16.48
CA GLU A 29 -8.54 17.84 15.02
C GLU A 29 -7.37 18.77 14.63
N GLY A 30 -7.08 19.82 15.40
CA GLY A 30 -6.00 20.76 15.11
C GLY A 30 -4.58 20.15 15.19
N ASP A 31 -4.36 19.23 16.14
CA ASP A 31 -3.08 18.51 16.28
C ASP A 31 -2.97 17.36 15.26
N SER A 32 -4.09 16.69 14.98
CA SER A 32 -4.19 15.67 13.93
C SER A 32 -4.01 16.25 12.52
N GLN A 33 -4.38 17.51 12.27
CA GLN A 33 -4.19 18.18 10.98
C GLN A 33 -2.72 18.50 10.69
N LYS A 34 -1.93 18.88 11.70
CA LYS A 34 -0.48 19.11 11.54
C LYS A 34 0.30 17.81 11.33
N ALA A 35 -0.16 16.71 11.93
CA ALA A 35 0.42 15.38 11.71
C ALA A 35 0.01 14.73 10.38
N ARG A 36 -1.03 15.24 9.70
CA ARG A 36 -1.59 14.68 8.46
C ARG A 36 -1.22 15.47 7.20
N ALA A 37 -0.38 16.50 7.33
CA ALA A 37 0.17 17.20 6.18
C ALA A 37 1.17 16.26 5.47
N LEU A 38 0.75 15.69 4.34
CA LEU A 38 1.66 14.99 3.44
C LEU A 38 2.83 15.92 3.10
N PRO A 39 4.07 15.40 2.99
CA PRO A 39 5.19 16.22 2.56
C PRO A 39 4.86 16.89 1.21
N PRO A 40 5.43 18.08 0.93
CA PRO A 40 5.22 18.74 -0.34
C PRO A 40 5.58 17.77 -1.48
N ALA A 41 4.72 17.69 -2.48
CA ALA A 41 4.97 16.84 -3.64
C ALA A 41 6.15 17.41 -4.44
N ASP A 42 7.19 16.59 -4.62
CA ASP A 42 8.38 16.90 -5.39
C ASP A 42 8.73 15.74 -6.34
N PHE A 43 9.69 15.97 -7.23
CA PHE A 43 10.10 14.96 -8.23
C PHE A 43 10.63 13.69 -7.56
N LYS A 44 11.45 13.86 -6.51
CA LYS A 44 12.02 12.75 -5.72
C LYS A 44 10.94 11.91 -5.04
N GLY A 45 9.92 12.54 -4.47
CA GLY A 45 8.77 11.90 -3.88
C GLY A 45 7.94 11.15 -4.92
N LEU A 46 7.77 11.70 -6.12
CA LEU A 46 7.09 11.03 -7.23
C LEU A 46 7.81 9.75 -7.65
N ILE A 47 9.12 9.81 -7.93
CA ILE A 47 9.89 8.63 -8.34
C ILE A 47 10.02 7.62 -7.19
N GLY A 48 10.13 8.09 -5.96
CA GLY A 48 10.17 7.25 -4.75
C GLY A 48 8.86 6.50 -4.50
N LEU A 49 7.71 7.12 -4.80
CA LEU A 49 6.40 6.47 -4.73
C LEU A 49 6.31 5.30 -5.73
N LEU A 50 6.70 5.53 -6.98
CA LEU A 50 6.70 4.50 -8.03
C LEU A 50 7.71 3.39 -7.72
N ALA A 51 8.90 3.74 -7.22
CA ALA A 51 9.88 2.76 -6.78
C ALA A 51 9.36 1.90 -5.63
N SER A 52 8.65 2.50 -4.67
CA SER A 52 8.04 1.76 -3.57
C SER A 52 6.99 0.77 -4.06
N GLN A 53 6.18 1.13 -5.07
CA GLN A 53 5.23 0.22 -5.71
C GLN A 53 5.95 -0.93 -6.41
N ALA A 54 7.03 -0.65 -7.14
CA ALA A 54 7.84 -1.68 -7.78
C ALA A 54 8.42 -2.66 -6.76
N ILE A 55 9.04 -2.16 -5.69
CA ILE A 55 9.63 -2.97 -4.61
C ILE A 55 8.56 -3.82 -3.92
N MET A 56 7.38 -3.27 -3.68
CA MET A 56 6.27 -3.99 -3.08
C MET A 56 5.80 -5.14 -3.97
N GLY A 57 5.64 -4.89 -5.28
CA GLY A 57 5.30 -5.94 -6.25
C GLY A 57 6.36 -7.04 -6.34
N LEU A 58 7.64 -6.71 -6.12
CA LEU A 58 8.73 -7.69 -6.08
C LEU A 58 8.79 -8.53 -4.78
N GLY A 59 7.79 -8.42 -3.90
CA GLY A 59 7.66 -9.28 -2.73
C GLY A 59 8.34 -8.75 -1.47
N ALA A 60 8.41 -7.43 -1.28
CA ALA A 60 8.95 -6.83 -0.06
C ALA A 60 8.06 -7.03 1.20
N MET A 61 6.88 -7.65 1.07
CA MET A 61 5.96 -7.85 2.20
C MET A 61 5.57 -9.34 2.38
N PRO A 62 5.82 -9.91 3.57
CA PRO A 62 5.31 -11.25 3.90
C PRO A 62 3.78 -11.23 4.03
N ASP A 63 3.11 -12.28 3.54
CA ASP A 63 1.66 -12.47 3.69
C ASP A 63 1.30 -12.46 5.20
N PRO A 64 0.36 -11.60 5.66
CA PRO A 64 -0.15 -11.61 7.02
C PRO A 64 -0.71 -12.98 7.47
N SER A 65 -1.07 -13.84 6.51
CA SER A 65 -1.55 -15.20 6.72
C SER A 65 -0.43 -16.23 6.93
N GLY A 66 0.83 -15.83 6.81
CA GLY A 66 1.99 -16.71 6.96
C GLY A 66 2.21 -17.72 5.82
N ARG A 67 1.54 -17.55 4.66
CA ARG A 67 1.57 -18.53 3.56
C ARG A 67 2.61 -18.25 2.47
N GLY A 68 3.40 -17.18 2.58
CA GLY A 68 4.50 -16.89 1.66
C GLY A 68 4.69 -15.40 1.39
N VAL A 69 5.49 -15.09 0.39
CA VAL A 69 5.66 -13.73 -0.15
C VAL A 69 4.72 -13.57 -1.34
N VAL A 70 3.87 -12.55 -1.32
CA VAL A 70 3.03 -12.21 -2.49
C VAL A 70 3.87 -11.42 -3.46
N ILE A 71 4.10 -11.97 -4.65
CA ILE A 71 4.86 -11.32 -5.73
C ILE A 71 3.87 -10.97 -6.84
N ASP A 72 3.79 -9.68 -7.16
CA ASP A 72 3.09 -9.12 -8.31
C ASP A 72 4.12 -8.58 -9.31
N LEU A 73 4.58 -9.47 -10.19
CA LEU A 73 5.55 -9.11 -11.22
C LEU A 73 4.95 -8.11 -12.24
N ASP A 74 3.66 -8.24 -12.57
CA ASP A 74 3.03 -7.35 -13.55
C ASP A 74 2.92 -5.93 -12.99
N GLY A 75 2.50 -5.78 -11.73
CA GLY A 75 2.49 -4.49 -11.02
C GLY A 75 3.88 -3.89 -10.88
N ALA A 76 4.89 -4.72 -10.55
CA ALA A 76 6.27 -4.26 -10.45
C ALA A 76 6.81 -3.76 -11.79
N ARG A 77 6.57 -4.51 -12.87
CA ARG A 77 6.96 -4.13 -14.23
C ARG A 77 6.30 -2.83 -14.66
N PHE A 78 4.99 -2.69 -14.43
CA PHE A 78 4.27 -1.49 -14.78
C PHE A 78 4.82 -0.25 -14.08
N ALA A 79 5.13 -0.34 -12.78
CA ALA A 79 5.75 0.75 -12.03
C ALA A 79 7.14 1.13 -12.58
N ILE A 80 7.97 0.15 -12.95
CA ILE A 80 9.27 0.39 -13.61
C ILE A 80 9.08 1.06 -14.98
N ASP A 81 8.12 0.60 -15.77
CA ASP A 81 7.85 1.17 -17.09
C ASP A 81 7.35 2.63 -16.97
N LEU A 82 6.58 2.97 -15.93
CA LEU A 82 6.21 4.36 -15.65
C LEU A 82 7.42 5.24 -15.31
N LEU A 83 8.39 4.75 -14.55
CA LEU A 83 9.64 5.48 -14.28
C LEU A 83 10.41 5.76 -15.58
N VAL A 84 10.42 4.81 -16.52
CA VAL A 84 11.02 4.98 -17.85
C VAL A 84 10.27 6.05 -18.66
N VAL A 85 8.93 6.03 -18.65
CA VAL A 85 8.13 7.07 -19.30
C VAL A 85 8.44 8.44 -18.71
N ILE A 86 8.58 8.56 -17.39
CA ILE A 86 9.00 9.80 -16.73
C ILE A 86 10.37 10.23 -17.27
N GLN A 87 11.36 9.35 -17.26
CA GLN A 87 12.71 9.63 -17.77
C GLN A 87 12.69 10.17 -19.20
N GLU A 88 11.91 9.54 -20.09
CA GLU A 88 11.78 9.96 -21.48
C GLU A 88 11.09 11.31 -21.63
N LYS A 89 10.05 11.57 -20.84
CA LYS A 89 9.25 12.80 -20.91
C LYS A 89 9.90 13.99 -20.21
N THR A 90 10.79 13.76 -19.25
CA THR A 90 11.49 14.82 -18.52
C THR A 90 12.91 15.07 -19.03
N LYS A 91 13.37 14.35 -20.06
CA LYS A 91 14.69 14.53 -20.65
C LYS A 91 14.96 15.99 -21.04
N GLY A 92 16.04 16.55 -20.54
CA GLY A 92 16.44 17.95 -20.77
C GLY A 92 15.79 18.96 -19.80
N ASN A 93 14.88 18.52 -18.94
CA ASN A 93 14.25 19.33 -17.89
C ASN A 93 14.73 18.95 -16.47
N LEU A 94 15.52 17.88 -16.33
CA LEU A 94 16.05 17.42 -15.05
C LEU A 94 17.41 18.04 -14.74
N GLU A 95 17.67 18.26 -13.46
CA GLU A 95 19.02 18.52 -12.96
C GLU A 95 19.90 17.25 -13.09
N GLU A 96 21.23 17.42 -13.08
CA GLU A 96 22.16 16.28 -13.23
C GLU A 96 21.99 15.24 -12.11
N GLU A 97 21.76 15.71 -10.88
CA GLU A 97 21.48 14.86 -9.73
C GLU A 97 20.17 14.07 -9.92
N GLU A 98 19.08 14.73 -10.29
CA GLU A 98 17.77 14.09 -10.52
C GLU A 98 17.82 13.06 -11.65
N SER A 99 18.53 13.37 -12.74
CA SER A 99 18.72 12.43 -13.85
C SER A 99 19.49 11.19 -13.42
N THR A 100 20.56 11.39 -12.65
CA THR A 100 21.41 10.30 -12.14
C THR A 100 20.65 9.43 -11.13
N GLU A 101 19.89 10.05 -10.22
CA GLU A 101 19.05 9.34 -9.25
C GLU A 101 17.99 8.48 -9.96
N LEU A 102 17.27 9.04 -10.94
CA LEU A 102 16.26 8.30 -11.69
C LEU A 102 16.87 7.14 -12.50
N GLU A 103 18.00 7.37 -13.16
CA GLU A 103 18.68 6.32 -13.94
C GLU A 103 19.14 5.18 -13.04
N THR A 104 19.79 5.50 -11.91
CA THR A 104 20.25 4.52 -10.93
C THR A 104 19.08 3.70 -10.41
N LEU A 105 17.96 4.37 -10.06
CA LEU A 105 16.76 3.72 -9.57
C LEU A 105 16.17 2.73 -10.58
N ILE A 106 16.06 3.13 -11.85
CA ILE A 106 15.55 2.26 -12.93
C ILE A 106 16.44 1.03 -13.10
N VAL A 107 17.77 1.21 -13.11
CA VAL A 107 18.73 0.11 -13.29
C VAL A 107 18.62 -0.90 -12.13
N GLU A 108 18.59 -0.42 -10.89
CA GLU A 108 18.48 -1.27 -9.71
C GLU A 108 17.16 -2.06 -9.69
N LEU A 109 16.04 -1.39 -9.98
CA LEU A 109 14.72 -2.03 -9.99
C LEU A 109 14.62 -3.09 -11.09
N ARG A 110 15.17 -2.83 -12.28
CA ARG A 110 15.22 -3.82 -13.37
C ARG A 110 16.07 -5.03 -13.01
N ALA A 111 17.24 -4.82 -12.40
CA ALA A 111 18.09 -5.92 -11.94
C ALA A 111 17.37 -6.79 -10.90
N ARG A 112 16.72 -6.17 -9.92
CA ARG A 112 15.89 -6.88 -8.93
C ARG A 112 14.73 -7.61 -9.58
N PHE A 113 14.05 -6.98 -10.54
CA PHE A 113 12.94 -7.60 -11.27
C PHE A 113 13.37 -8.90 -11.95
N VAL A 114 14.48 -8.88 -12.69
CA VAL A 114 15.00 -10.09 -13.37
C VAL A 114 15.34 -11.19 -12.36
N GLN A 115 16.02 -10.84 -11.27
CA GLN A 115 16.35 -11.81 -10.21
C GLN A 115 15.10 -12.47 -9.62
N VAL A 116 14.08 -11.68 -9.29
CA VAL A 116 12.83 -12.19 -8.72
C VAL A 116 12.03 -12.98 -9.76
N SER A 117 11.97 -12.52 -11.02
CA SER A 117 11.28 -13.25 -12.08
C SER A 117 11.90 -14.63 -12.33
N ASP A 118 13.23 -14.73 -12.29
CA ASP A 118 13.93 -16.00 -12.44
C ASP A 118 13.67 -16.95 -11.26
N LEU A 119 13.64 -16.42 -10.03
CA LEU A 119 13.29 -17.20 -8.83
C LEU A 119 11.86 -17.72 -8.89
N VAL A 120 10.90 -16.87 -9.29
CA VAL A 120 9.48 -17.27 -9.45
C VAL A 120 9.34 -18.36 -10.52
N ALA A 121 10.02 -18.20 -11.67
CA ALA A 121 10.01 -19.20 -12.73
C ALA A 121 10.59 -20.56 -12.27
N GLN A 122 11.67 -20.55 -11.49
CA GLN A 122 12.26 -21.76 -10.92
C GLN A 122 11.35 -22.45 -9.88
N GLN A 123 10.67 -21.68 -9.03
CA GLN A 123 9.71 -22.22 -8.05
C GLN A 123 8.49 -22.87 -8.74
N GLN A 124 8.00 -22.26 -9.82
CA GLN A 124 6.91 -22.83 -10.61
C GLN A 124 7.34 -24.10 -11.35
N ALA A 125 8.56 -24.16 -11.88
CA ALA A 125 9.10 -25.35 -12.54
C ALA A 125 9.36 -26.51 -11.56
N GLY A 126 9.76 -26.21 -10.32
CA GLY A 126 9.95 -27.22 -9.26
C GLY A 126 8.66 -27.75 -8.63
N GLY A 127 7.54 -27.01 -8.75
CA GLY A 127 6.24 -27.36 -8.18
C GLY A 127 5.40 -28.36 -8.98
N VAL A 128 5.83 -28.76 -10.19
CA VAL A 128 5.08 -29.68 -11.08
C VAL A 128 5.47 -31.15 -10.89
N ALA A 129 6.24 -31.49 -9.84
CA ALA A 129 6.65 -32.86 -9.52
C ALA A 129 5.98 -33.41 -8.24
N THR A 130 4.65 -33.39 -8.17
CA THR A 130 3.89 -34.23 -7.22
C THR A 130 2.69 -34.88 -7.92
N ASP A 131 2.95 -35.96 -8.64
CA ASP A 131 1.98 -37.03 -8.75
C ASP A 131 2.70 -38.38 -8.93
N PRO A 132 3.05 -39.09 -7.83
CA PRO A 132 3.30 -40.50 -7.92
C PRO A 132 1.95 -41.21 -7.85
N SER A 133 1.47 -41.62 -9.01
CA SER A 133 0.55 -42.74 -9.13
C SER A 133 1.04 -43.88 -8.22
N GLY A 134 0.32 -44.11 -7.13
CA GLY A 134 0.56 -45.16 -6.16
C GLY A 134 -0.73 -45.92 -5.93
N GLY A 135 -1.01 -46.87 -6.83
CA GLY A 135 -2.09 -47.83 -6.65
C GLY A 135 -1.93 -48.59 -5.33
N GLY A 136 -2.92 -48.47 -4.46
CA GLY A 136 -3.08 -49.25 -3.24
C GLY A 136 -4.31 -50.12 -3.36
N ASP A 137 -4.08 -51.30 -3.91
CA ASP A 137 -4.87 -52.54 -3.89
C ASP A 137 -6.06 -52.57 -2.91
N SER A 138 -7.26 -52.79 -3.46
CA SER A 138 -8.48 -53.12 -2.72
C SER A 138 -8.40 -54.57 -2.24
N GLY A 139 -7.83 -54.77 -1.05
CA GLY A 139 -7.83 -56.04 -0.33
C GLY A 139 -9.18 -56.34 0.34
N ILE A 140 -9.79 -57.44 -0.09
CA ILE A 140 -11.01 -58.10 0.39
C ILE A 140 -10.80 -58.70 1.82
N ILE A 141 -11.91 -59.14 2.45
CA ILE A 141 -12.11 -60.16 3.54
C ILE A 141 -12.62 -59.50 4.86
N THR A 142 -13.92 -59.46 5.26
CA THR A 142 -15.01 -60.49 5.45
C THR A 142 -14.66 -61.47 6.61
N PRO A 143 -15.57 -61.97 7.49
CA PRO A 143 -17.01 -62.28 7.31
C PRO A 143 -18.01 -61.55 8.21
#